data_AF-A0A258DRA1-F1
#
_entry.id   AF-A0A258DRA1-F1
#
_cell.length_a   1.000
_cell.length_b   1.000
_cell.length_c   1.000
_cell.angle_alpha   90.00
_cell.angle_beta   90.00
_cell.angle_gamma   90.00
#
_symmetry.space_group_name_H-M   'P 1'
#
loop_
_entity.id
_entity.type
_entity.pdbx_description
1 polymer ?
#
loop_
_entity_poly.entity_id
_entity_poly.type
_entity_poly.pdbx_seq_one_letter_code
_entity_poly.pdbx_strand_id
1 'polypeptide(L)'
;MNQVIALDLPTKARSRLPQTPPVAYAELVSTSNFSFLRSGSHPEEMVSAAMQLGLKAFGVTDRNSFAGVVRGYVTARELKPDYPGFRYLVGVRLCFADDTPDIIAYPTNRLAYGRLCKLLTVGNQRGEKGKPMLYFTDLFGSGDPGSPTEQGPPENYAQDQLFILMPDESDWGLTERVLDTLATGAPGRVWVAGTPRFDGQDRARLNRVDELARRHRCAMIASNDVLYHQPDRRMVQDVVTCIREHLTLESAGWQFAANAERHLKPPRDMARLFSAHPNALIETQLFIARIGFSLDQLKYNYPEETVGNGETAQQTLERLTWEGAAKRYPRGLSDKIRRTLWSEL
;
A
#
# COMPACT_ATOMS: atom_id res chain seq x y z
N MET A 1 69.45 -14.13 -12.95
CA MET A 1 68.83 -12.81 -13.22
C MET A 1 67.46 -13.05 -13.82
N ASN A 2 66.41 -13.08 -13.01
CA ASN A 2 65.02 -13.22 -13.49
C ASN A 2 64.34 -11.87 -13.38
N GLN A 3 64.06 -11.23 -14.52
CA GLN A 3 63.21 -10.06 -14.59
C GLN A 3 61.74 -10.50 -14.51
N VAL A 4 61.06 -10.05 -13.46
CA VAL A 4 59.60 -10.14 -13.33
C VAL A 4 59.02 -8.95 -14.08
N ILE A 5 58.26 -9.21 -15.15
CA ILE A 5 57.50 -8.19 -15.88
C ILE A 5 56.21 -7.93 -15.09
N ALA A 6 56.09 -6.73 -14.52
CA ALA A 6 54.84 -6.26 -13.91
C ALA A 6 53.86 -5.83 -15.01
N LEU A 7 52.69 -6.46 -15.07
CA LEU A 7 51.56 -6.03 -15.90
C LEU A 7 50.80 -4.93 -15.15
N ASP A 8 50.93 -3.69 -15.61
CA ASP A 8 50.07 -2.58 -15.19
C ASP A 8 48.66 -2.76 -15.77
N LEU A 9 47.68 -2.98 -14.90
CA LEU A 9 46.27 -3.00 -15.28
C LEU A 9 45.76 -1.56 -15.40
N PRO A 10 45.13 -1.17 -16.53
CA PRO A 10 44.64 0.18 -16.71
C PRO A 10 43.51 0.51 -15.73
N THR A 11 43.65 1.64 -15.06
CA THR A 11 42.67 2.28 -14.19
C THR A 11 41.32 2.41 -14.90
N LYS A 12 40.26 1.85 -14.31
CA LYS A 12 38.88 1.92 -14.83
C LYS A 12 38.45 3.39 -15.00
N ALA A 13 38.53 3.89 -16.23
CA ALA A 13 37.85 5.10 -16.64
C ALA A 13 36.33 4.86 -16.52
N ARG A 14 35.67 5.54 -15.58
CA ARG A 14 34.20 5.59 -15.51
C ARG A 14 33.67 6.21 -16.80
N SER A 15 33.14 5.38 -17.70
CA SER A 15 32.44 5.87 -18.90
C SER A 15 31.22 6.68 -18.47
N ARG A 16 31.30 8.01 -18.56
CA ARG A 16 30.12 8.88 -18.48
C ARG A 16 29.41 8.82 -19.83
N LEU A 17 28.52 7.84 -19.99
CA LEU A 17 27.48 7.91 -21.01
C LEU A 17 26.66 9.19 -20.77
N PRO A 18 26.23 9.90 -21.84
CA PRO A 18 25.37 11.07 -21.68
C PRO A 18 24.10 10.66 -20.92
N GLN A 19 23.92 11.22 -19.73
CA GLN A 19 22.77 10.92 -18.89
C GLN A 19 21.56 11.70 -19.42
N THR A 20 20.68 11.02 -20.14
CA THR A 20 19.28 11.45 -20.26
C THR A 20 18.76 11.74 -18.85
N PRO A 21 18.06 12.87 -18.60
CA PRO A 21 17.54 13.17 -17.28
C PRO A 21 16.76 11.95 -16.74
N PRO A 22 16.97 11.57 -15.47
CA PRO A 22 16.41 10.34 -14.94
C PRO A 22 14.89 10.42 -14.99
N VAL A 23 14.28 9.50 -15.76
CA VAL A 23 12.82 9.37 -15.81
C VAL A 23 12.33 9.05 -14.40
N ALA A 24 11.43 9.87 -13.85
CA ALA A 24 10.84 9.63 -12.55
C ALA A 24 9.72 8.60 -12.67
N TYR A 25 9.72 7.61 -11.77
CA TYR A 25 8.68 6.59 -11.71
C TYR A 25 8.36 6.24 -10.25
N ALA A 26 7.09 5.97 -9.99
CA ALA A 26 6.61 5.42 -8.73
C ALA A 26 5.75 4.19 -9.02
N GLU A 27 5.97 3.11 -8.29
CA GLU A 27 5.07 1.95 -8.35
C GLU A 27 3.98 2.12 -7.29
N LEU A 28 2.74 2.13 -7.75
CA LEU A 28 1.54 2.46 -6.97
C LEU A 28 0.59 1.27 -6.87
N VAL A 29 0.88 0.15 -7.53
CA VAL A 29 0.12 -1.09 -7.40
C VAL A 29 1.10 -2.19 -7.05
N SER A 30 1.08 -2.62 -5.79
CA SER A 30 1.92 -3.69 -5.31
C SER A 30 1.23 -4.56 -4.27
N THR A 31 1.59 -5.83 -4.25
CA THR A 31 1.05 -6.82 -3.33
C THR A 31 2.21 -7.42 -2.55
N SER A 32 2.19 -7.29 -1.22
CA SER A 32 3.16 -7.95 -0.34
C SER A 32 2.60 -9.28 0.16
N ASN A 33 3.43 -10.09 0.82
CA ASN A 33 3.00 -11.38 1.39
C ASN A 33 2.00 -11.27 2.55
N PHE A 34 1.69 -10.06 3.02
CA PHE A 34 0.55 -9.81 3.92
C PHE A 34 -0.79 -9.91 3.20
N SER A 35 -0.79 -9.86 1.86
CA SER A 35 -1.85 -10.46 1.06
C SER A 35 -1.61 -11.97 1.03
N PHE A 36 -2.23 -12.68 1.97
CA PHE A 36 -1.98 -14.10 2.21
C PHE A 36 -1.93 -14.93 0.93
N LEU A 37 -0.77 -15.56 0.70
CA LEU A 37 -0.50 -16.44 -0.45
C LEU A 37 -0.70 -15.78 -1.84
N ARG A 38 -0.52 -14.46 -1.93
CA ARG A 38 -0.64 -13.69 -3.18
C ARG A 38 0.67 -13.10 -3.67
N SER A 39 1.71 -13.05 -2.84
CA SER A 39 3.00 -12.40 -3.14
C SER A 39 4.17 -13.22 -2.62
N GLY A 40 5.29 -13.16 -3.34
CA GLY A 40 6.54 -13.83 -3.00
C GLY A 40 7.54 -12.93 -2.27
N SER A 41 7.13 -11.78 -1.72
CA SER A 41 8.04 -10.83 -1.08
C SER A 41 7.46 -10.16 0.14
N HIS A 42 8.34 -9.91 1.11
CA HIS A 42 8.02 -9.10 2.27
C HIS A 42 8.01 -7.61 1.91
N PRO A 43 7.17 -6.78 2.55
CA PRO A 43 7.11 -5.35 2.26
C PRO A 43 8.45 -4.63 2.52
N GLU A 44 9.25 -5.08 3.49
CA GLU A 44 10.60 -4.56 3.76
C GLU A 44 11.54 -4.74 2.56
N GLU A 45 11.52 -5.93 1.94
CA GLU A 45 12.33 -6.25 0.76
C GLU A 45 11.90 -5.41 -0.44
N MET A 46 10.58 -5.24 -0.62
CA MET A 46 10.03 -4.43 -1.71
C MET A 46 10.40 -2.95 -1.58
N VAL A 47 10.30 -2.39 -0.37
CA VAL A 47 10.69 -1.00 -0.11
C VAL A 47 12.18 -0.79 -0.34
N SER A 48 13.02 -1.67 0.20
CA SER A 48 14.47 -1.61 0.00
C SER A 48 14.86 -1.70 -1.48
N ALA A 49 14.26 -2.64 -2.21
CA ALA A 49 14.49 -2.80 -3.65
C ALA A 49 14.00 -1.57 -4.45
N ALA A 50 12.84 -1.00 -4.12
CA ALA A 50 12.32 0.19 -4.77
C ALA A 50 13.27 1.39 -4.61
N MET A 51 13.85 1.57 -3.42
CA MET A 51 14.87 2.60 -3.16
C MET A 51 16.15 2.35 -3.99
N GLN A 52 16.66 1.11 -3.99
CA GLN A 52 17.87 0.73 -4.75
C GLN A 52 17.70 0.89 -6.27
N LEU A 53 16.50 0.61 -6.78
CA LEU A 53 16.15 0.80 -8.20
C LEU A 53 15.94 2.27 -8.59
N GLY A 54 15.94 3.19 -7.62
CA GLY A 54 15.81 4.63 -7.85
C GLY A 54 14.37 5.09 -8.11
N LEU A 55 13.37 4.37 -7.61
CA LEU A 55 11.98 4.84 -7.67
C LEU A 55 11.82 6.11 -6.82
N LYS A 56 10.92 7.00 -7.23
CA LYS A 56 10.56 8.20 -6.46
C LYS A 56 9.61 7.91 -5.32
N ALA A 57 8.73 6.95 -5.51
CA ALA A 57 7.83 6.48 -4.48
C ALA A 57 7.47 5.02 -4.67
N PHE A 58 7.04 4.39 -3.58
CA PHE A 58 6.50 3.04 -3.59
C PHE A 58 5.31 2.96 -2.65
N GLY A 59 4.21 2.41 -3.14
CA GLY A 59 3.03 2.16 -2.33
C GLY A 59 2.78 0.68 -2.12
N VAL A 60 2.57 0.28 -0.87
CA VAL A 60 2.12 -1.07 -0.50
C VAL A 60 0.60 -1.07 -0.52
N THR A 61 0.00 -1.98 -1.30
CA THR A 61 -1.46 -2.06 -1.52
C THR A 61 -1.95 -3.49 -1.34
N ASP A 62 -1.85 -3.99 -0.11
CA ASP A 62 -2.29 -5.35 0.20
C ASP A 62 -3.80 -5.54 0.03
N ARG A 63 -4.22 -6.78 -0.25
CA ARG A 63 -5.61 -7.16 -0.47
C ARG A 63 -6.43 -6.95 0.81
N ASN A 64 -7.37 -6.01 0.75
CA ASN A 64 -8.34 -5.69 1.80
C ASN A 64 -7.72 -5.55 3.21
N SER A 65 -6.48 -5.06 3.30
CA SER A 65 -5.75 -5.02 4.56
C SER A 65 -4.63 -3.98 4.56
N PHE A 66 -4.34 -3.42 5.73
CA PHE A 66 -3.15 -2.60 6.01
C PHE A 66 -2.05 -3.38 6.73
N ALA A 67 -2.13 -4.71 6.84
CA ALA A 67 -1.23 -5.48 7.70
C ALA A 67 0.26 -5.33 7.34
N GLY A 68 0.60 -5.23 6.05
CA GLY A 68 1.99 -5.08 5.60
C GLY A 68 2.56 -3.67 5.70
N VAL A 69 1.72 -2.64 5.90
CA VAL A 69 2.15 -1.25 5.66
C VAL A 69 3.11 -0.72 6.73
N VAL A 70 3.01 -1.21 7.97
CA VAL A 70 3.89 -0.80 9.07
C VAL A 70 5.31 -1.32 8.85
N ARG A 71 5.44 -2.58 8.39
CA ARG A 71 6.73 -3.21 8.11
C ARG A 71 7.49 -2.46 7.02
N GLY A 72 6.84 -2.19 5.89
CA GLY A 72 7.42 -1.38 4.81
C GLY A 72 7.78 0.04 5.26
N TYR A 73 6.93 0.68 6.07
CA TYR A 73 7.20 2.03 6.58
C TYR A 73 8.41 2.09 7.52
N VAL A 74 8.60 1.09 8.40
CA VAL A 74 9.77 1.02 9.28
C VAL A 74 11.05 0.99 8.45
N THR A 75 11.12 0.13 7.43
CA THR A 75 12.25 0.08 6.49
C THR A 75 12.45 1.40 5.76
N ALA A 76 11.36 2.01 5.26
CA ALA A 76 11.44 3.29 4.57
C ALA A 76 11.99 4.41 5.47
N ARG A 77 11.63 4.40 6.75
CA ARG A 77 12.10 5.37 7.75
C ARG A 77 13.57 5.16 8.10
N GLU A 78 13.99 3.91 8.27
CA GLU A 78 15.40 3.54 8.59
C GLU A 78 16.35 3.91 7.45
N LEU A 79 15.95 3.66 6.20
CA LEU A 79 16.75 3.96 5.01
C LEU A 79 16.62 5.41 4.51
N LYS A 80 15.75 6.22 5.13
CA LYS A 80 15.51 7.61 4.73
C LYS A 80 16.79 8.48 4.66
N PRO A 81 17.80 8.33 5.53
CA PRO A 81 19.06 9.08 5.41
C PRO A 81 19.80 8.82 4.09
N ASP A 82 19.75 7.60 3.57
CA ASP A 82 20.39 7.22 2.31
C ASP A 82 19.54 7.60 1.08
N TYR A 83 18.21 7.72 1.27
CA TYR A 83 17.24 8.00 0.21
C TYR A 83 16.29 9.16 0.57
N PRO A 84 16.78 10.39 0.79
CA PRO A 84 15.99 11.50 1.35
C PRO A 84 14.83 11.98 0.48
N GLY A 85 14.81 11.63 -0.81
CA GLY A 85 13.75 11.97 -1.77
C GLY A 85 12.73 10.86 -2.02
N PHE A 86 12.87 9.69 -1.38
CA PHE A 86 11.96 8.58 -1.56
C PHE A 86 10.69 8.78 -0.73
N ARG A 87 9.54 8.47 -1.32
CA ARG A 87 8.23 8.54 -0.64
C ARG A 87 7.62 7.17 -0.48
N TYR A 88 7.41 6.76 0.76
CA TYR A 88 6.61 5.59 1.08
C TYR A 88 5.13 5.97 1.16
N LEU A 89 4.27 5.20 0.51
CA LEU A 89 2.83 5.46 0.43
C LEU A 89 2.05 4.27 1.00
N VAL A 90 1.00 4.60 1.76
CA VAL A 90 0.11 3.61 2.36
C VAL A 90 -1.14 3.54 1.50
N GLY A 91 -1.40 2.40 0.88
CA GLY A 91 -2.62 2.16 0.13
C GLY A 91 -3.20 0.79 0.46
N VAL A 92 -4.29 0.44 -0.23
CA VAL A 92 -4.93 -0.87 -0.12
C VAL A 92 -5.48 -1.26 -1.48
N ARG A 93 -5.45 -2.55 -1.78
CA ARG A 93 -6.18 -3.12 -2.91
C ARG A 93 -7.55 -3.58 -2.41
N LEU A 94 -8.59 -2.86 -2.81
CA LEU A 94 -9.97 -3.23 -2.57
C LEU A 94 -10.36 -4.31 -3.58
N CYS A 95 -10.60 -5.51 -3.07
CA CYS A 95 -11.09 -6.64 -3.84
C CYS A 95 -12.53 -6.93 -3.41
N PHE A 96 -13.44 -6.90 -4.36
CA PHE A 96 -14.87 -6.98 -4.10
C PHE A 96 -15.41 -8.40 -4.25
N ALA A 97 -16.56 -8.65 -3.64
CA ALA A 97 -17.27 -9.93 -3.65
C ALA A 97 -18.37 -10.02 -4.72
N ASP A 98 -18.59 -8.95 -5.49
CA ASP A 98 -19.61 -8.81 -6.53
C ASP A 98 -19.00 -8.74 -7.95
N ASP A 99 -17.84 -9.37 -8.14
CA ASP A 99 -17.07 -9.38 -9.39
C ASP A 99 -16.56 -8.01 -9.86
N THR A 100 -16.78 -6.94 -9.09
CA THR A 100 -16.20 -5.63 -9.38
C THR A 100 -14.68 -5.75 -9.48
N PRO A 101 -14.05 -5.22 -10.57
CA PRO A 101 -12.60 -5.25 -10.71
C PRO A 101 -11.91 -4.58 -9.52
N ASP A 102 -10.71 -5.06 -9.19
CA ASP A 102 -9.94 -4.53 -8.07
C ASP A 102 -9.73 -3.01 -8.21
N ILE A 103 -9.88 -2.29 -7.09
CA ILE A 103 -9.61 -0.85 -7.03
C ILE A 103 -8.52 -0.61 -6.00
N ILE A 104 -7.44 0.06 -6.40
CA ILE A 104 -6.42 0.52 -5.47
C ILE A 104 -6.87 1.84 -4.88
N ALA A 105 -6.87 1.95 -3.55
CA ALA A 105 -7.24 3.17 -2.85
C ALA A 105 -6.06 3.72 -2.04
N TYR A 106 -5.81 5.02 -2.18
CA TYR A 106 -4.83 5.77 -1.40
C TYR A 106 -5.50 6.91 -0.64
N PRO A 107 -5.42 6.94 0.70
CA PRO A 107 -5.91 8.04 1.50
C PRO A 107 -5.02 9.26 1.32
N THR A 108 -5.61 10.41 0.98
CA THR A 108 -4.83 11.66 0.83
C THR A 108 -4.45 12.29 2.18
N ASN A 109 -5.16 11.96 3.26
CA ASN A 109 -4.96 12.51 4.61
C ASN A 109 -5.40 11.52 5.71
N ARG A 110 -5.19 11.88 6.98
CA ARG A 110 -5.53 11.04 8.15
C ARG A 110 -7.03 10.70 8.26
N LEU A 111 -7.93 11.62 7.90
CA LEU A 111 -9.38 11.34 7.93
C LEU A 111 -9.76 10.32 6.85
N ALA A 112 -9.22 10.47 5.64
CA ALA A 112 -9.36 9.50 4.56
C ALA A 112 -8.84 8.12 4.98
N TYR A 113 -7.68 8.06 5.66
CA TYR A 113 -7.16 6.80 6.19
C TYR A 113 -8.15 6.14 7.18
N GLY A 114 -8.72 6.93 8.11
CA GLY A 114 -9.73 6.45 9.04
C GLY A 114 -10.99 5.90 8.35
N ARG A 115 -11.50 6.60 7.32
CA ARG A 115 -12.63 6.12 6.49
C ARG A 115 -12.31 4.78 5.82
N LEU A 116 -11.10 4.67 5.27
CA LEU A 116 -10.67 3.44 4.60
C LEU A 116 -10.54 2.27 5.59
N CYS A 117 -10.03 2.51 6.81
CA CYS A 117 -10.03 1.50 7.87
C CYS A 117 -11.45 1.04 8.25
N LYS A 118 -12.41 1.96 8.34
CA LYS A 118 -13.82 1.63 8.61
C LYS A 118 -14.41 0.78 7.48
N LEU A 119 -14.21 1.17 6.21
CA LEU A 119 -14.63 0.38 5.04
C LEU A 119 -14.10 -1.05 5.08
N LEU A 120 -12.82 -1.24 5.40
CA LEU A 120 -12.24 -2.57 5.57
C LEU A 120 -12.87 -3.33 6.74
N THR A 121 -13.25 -2.64 7.80
CA THR A 121 -13.93 -3.24 8.96
C THR A 121 -15.33 -3.72 8.59
N VAL A 122 -16.09 -2.93 7.82
CA VAL A 122 -17.41 -3.32 7.26
C VAL A 122 -17.28 -4.63 6.48
N GLY A 123 -16.33 -4.72 5.54
CA GLY A 123 -16.11 -5.94 4.76
C GLY A 123 -15.69 -7.15 5.61
N ASN A 124 -14.87 -6.94 6.65
CA ASN A 124 -14.45 -8.01 7.56
C ASN A 124 -15.56 -8.50 8.49
N GLN A 125 -16.47 -7.61 8.93
CA GLN A 125 -17.61 -7.98 9.77
C GLN A 125 -18.65 -8.79 9.01
N ARG A 126 -18.83 -8.49 7.72
CA ARG A 126 -19.77 -9.23 6.85
C ARG A 126 -19.25 -10.60 6.42
N GLY A 127 -17.93 -10.75 6.27
CA GLY A 127 -17.29 -11.97 5.77
C GLY A 127 -16.82 -12.94 6.86
N GLU A 128 -16.29 -14.09 6.43
CA GLU A 128 -15.58 -15.02 7.31
C GLU A 128 -14.16 -14.51 7.58
N LYS A 129 -13.52 -15.02 8.64
CA LYS A 129 -12.11 -14.70 8.95
C LYS A 129 -11.21 -15.03 7.76
N GLY A 130 -10.55 -14.01 7.22
CA GLY A 130 -9.65 -14.14 6.05
C GLY A 130 -10.37 -14.10 4.69
N LYS A 131 -11.69 -13.96 4.68
CA LYS A 131 -12.52 -13.78 3.47
C LYS A 131 -13.49 -12.60 3.64
N PRO A 132 -12.98 -11.36 3.71
CA PRO A 132 -13.84 -10.18 3.83
C PRO A 132 -14.80 -10.09 2.63
N MET A 133 -16.04 -9.71 2.90
CA MET A 133 -17.10 -9.51 1.90
C MET A 133 -17.37 -8.01 1.73
N LEU A 134 -16.62 -7.42 0.79
CA LEU A 134 -16.75 -6.01 0.41
C LEU A 134 -17.50 -5.89 -0.91
N TYR A 135 -18.48 -4.99 -1.00
CA TYR A 135 -19.22 -4.70 -2.23
C TYR A 135 -18.86 -3.31 -2.75
N PHE A 136 -19.01 -3.10 -4.05
CA PHE A 136 -18.64 -1.82 -4.65
C PHE A 136 -19.49 -0.66 -4.12
N THR A 137 -20.76 -0.91 -3.81
CA THR A 137 -21.67 0.06 -3.21
C THR A 137 -21.27 0.47 -1.78
N ASP A 138 -20.52 -0.35 -1.06
CA ASP A 138 -19.99 0.01 0.26
C ASP A 138 -19.08 1.22 0.15
N LEU A 139 -18.31 1.37 -0.94
CA LEU A 139 -17.35 2.46 -1.13
C LEU A 139 -17.99 3.86 -1.02
N PHE A 140 -19.26 3.98 -1.39
CA PHE A 140 -20.01 5.24 -1.38
C PHE A 140 -20.93 5.39 -0.16
N GLY A 141 -20.91 4.44 0.78
CA GLY A 141 -21.76 4.45 1.97
C GLY A 141 -23.23 4.08 1.71
N SER A 142 -23.53 3.51 0.53
CA SER A 142 -24.87 3.02 0.15
C SER A 142 -25.07 1.52 0.35
N GLY A 143 -24.05 0.82 0.87
CA GLY A 143 -24.12 -0.60 1.21
C GLY A 143 -24.90 -0.87 2.50
N ASP A 144 -25.31 -2.12 2.70
CA ASP A 144 -25.93 -2.58 3.94
C ASP A 144 -24.93 -2.40 5.10
N PRO A 145 -25.28 -1.68 6.20
CA PRO A 145 -24.37 -1.50 7.33
C PRO A 145 -23.86 -2.87 7.79
N GLY A 146 -22.54 -3.09 7.63
CA GLY A 146 -21.90 -4.38 7.94
C GLY A 146 -22.02 -4.79 9.40
N SER A 147 -22.52 -3.89 10.26
CA SER A 147 -22.94 -4.19 11.61
C SER A 147 -24.21 -3.43 12.01
N PRO A 148 -25.19 -4.08 12.66
CA PRO A 148 -26.30 -3.38 13.35
C PRO A 148 -25.83 -2.48 14.51
N THR A 149 -24.52 -2.45 14.80
CA THR A 149 -23.90 -1.58 15.83
C THR A 149 -23.12 -0.40 15.26
N GLU A 150 -23.11 -0.15 13.94
CA GLU A 150 -22.52 1.08 13.40
C GLU A 150 -23.31 2.30 13.91
N GLN A 151 -22.73 3.01 14.86
CA GLN A 151 -23.23 4.28 15.36
C GLN A 151 -22.60 5.41 14.55
N GLY A 152 -23.41 6.16 13.81
CA GLY A 152 -22.96 7.34 13.06
C GLY A 152 -23.81 7.60 11.81
N PRO A 153 -23.70 8.80 11.20
CA PRO A 153 -24.30 9.05 9.90
C PRO A 153 -23.63 8.17 8.81
N PRO A 154 -24.33 7.84 7.72
CA PRO A 154 -23.71 7.16 6.58
C PRO A 154 -22.47 7.93 6.11
N GLU A 155 -21.31 7.26 6.08
CA GLU A 155 -20.05 7.85 5.64
C GLU A 155 -19.77 7.49 4.17
N ASN A 156 -19.48 8.50 3.35
CA ASN A 156 -18.93 8.25 2.01
C ASN A 156 -17.44 7.93 2.13
N TYR A 157 -17.09 6.64 2.09
CA TYR A 157 -15.72 6.18 2.24
C TYR A 157 -14.81 6.58 1.07
N ALA A 158 -15.37 6.96 -0.08
CA ALA A 158 -14.63 7.47 -1.23
C ALA A 158 -14.12 8.91 -1.08
N GLN A 159 -14.58 9.62 -0.05
CA GLN A 159 -14.16 10.99 0.20
C GLN A 159 -12.67 11.06 0.53
N ASP A 160 -11.96 11.96 -0.17
CA ASP A 160 -10.53 12.23 -0.01
C ASP A 160 -9.61 11.02 -0.30
N GLN A 161 -10.11 10.01 -1.00
CA GLN A 161 -9.32 8.91 -1.56
C GLN A 161 -8.90 9.22 -3.00
N LEU A 162 -7.74 8.71 -3.42
CA LEU A 162 -7.36 8.57 -4.81
C LEU A 162 -7.50 7.09 -5.22
N PHE A 163 -7.99 6.85 -6.43
CA PHE A 163 -8.29 5.51 -6.91
C PHE A 163 -7.54 5.16 -8.18
N ILE A 164 -7.08 3.91 -8.26
CA ILE A 164 -6.59 3.31 -9.51
C ILE A 164 -7.44 2.07 -9.78
N LEU A 165 -8.28 2.13 -10.81
CA LEU A 165 -9.04 0.98 -11.27
C LEU A 165 -8.11 0.00 -11.98
N MET A 166 -8.11 -1.26 -11.58
CA MET A 166 -7.45 -2.35 -12.29
C MET A 166 -8.44 -2.91 -13.34
N PRO A 167 -8.19 -2.75 -14.65
CA PRO A 167 -9.10 -3.28 -15.66
C PRO A 167 -9.26 -4.80 -15.55
N ASP A 168 -10.50 -5.27 -15.60
CA ASP A 168 -10.78 -6.65 -15.98
C ASP A 168 -10.86 -6.72 -17.50
N GLU A 169 -9.87 -7.37 -18.08
CA GLU A 169 -9.71 -7.44 -19.53
C GLU A 169 -10.53 -8.57 -20.16
N SER A 170 -11.12 -9.44 -19.33
CA SER A 170 -12.10 -10.43 -19.76
C SER A 170 -13.49 -9.81 -19.93
N ASP A 171 -13.80 -8.77 -19.13
CA ASP A 171 -15.04 -7.98 -19.25
C ASP A 171 -14.77 -6.47 -19.20
N TRP A 172 -14.45 -5.92 -20.36
CA TRP A 172 -14.29 -4.48 -20.54
C TRP A 172 -15.59 -3.69 -20.35
N GLY A 173 -16.75 -4.32 -20.55
CA GLY A 173 -18.04 -3.67 -20.34
C GLY A 173 -18.31 -3.44 -18.85
N LEU A 174 -17.98 -4.41 -18.01
CA LEU A 174 -18.00 -4.25 -16.55
C LEU A 174 -16.99 -3.21 -16.11
N THR A 175 -15.74 -3.29 -16.61
CA THR A 175 -14.71 -2.29 -16.31
C THR A 175 -15.18 -0.87 -16.63
N GLU A 176 -15.82 -0.66 -17.78
CA GLU A 176 -16.35 0.66 -18.18
C GLU A 176 -17.48 1.14 -17.26
N ARG A 177 -18.44 0.28 -16.89
CA ARG A 177 -19.51 0.65 -15.95
C ARG A 177 -18.99 1.02 -14.56
N VAL A 178 -18.00 0.26 -14.07
CA VAL A 178 -17.36 0.51 -12.77
C VAL A 178 -16.57 1.81 -12.83
N LEU A 179 -15.82 2.05 -13.92
CA LEU A 179 -15.10 3.31 -14.12
C LEU A 179 -16.06 4.51 -14.14
N ASP A 180 -17.19 4.40 -14.84
CA ASP A 180 -18.16 5.49 -14.93
C ASP A 180 -18.74 5.86 -13.55
N THR A 181 -19.13 4.83 -12.78
CA THR A 181 -19.63 5.01 -11.41
C THR A 181 -18.55 5.60 -10.50
N LEU A 182 -17.32 5.08 -10.58
CA LEU A 182 -16.20 5.53 -9.77
C LEU A 182 -15.79 6.98 -10.10
N ALA A 183 -15.72 7.33 -11.38
CA ALA A 183 -15.41 8.67 -11.86
C ALA A 183 -16.49 9.69 -11.46
N THR A 184 -17.75 9.27 -11.43
CA THR A 184 -18.88 10.10 -10.97
C THR A 184 -18.83 10.31 -9.45
N GLY A 185 -18.53 9.27 -8.67
CA GLY A 185 -18.45 9.35 -7.20
C GLY A 185 -17.16 9.99 -6.66
N ALA A 186 -16.09 10.01 -7.46
CA ALA A 186 -14.79 10.57 -7.09
C ALA A 186 -14.17 11.41 -8.23
N PRO A 187 -14.83 12.50 -8.67
CA PRO A 187 -14.41 13.25 -9.85
C PRO A 187 -12.99 13.81 -9.68
N GLY A 188 -12.17 13.60 -10.71
CA GLY A 188 -10.76 14.01 -10.71
C GLY A 188 -9.89 13.28 -9.69
N ARG A 189 -10.33 12.13 -9.14
CA ARG A 189 -9.55 11.30 -8.21
C ARG A 189 -9.41 9.85 -8.69
N VAL A 190 -9.62 9.60 -9.98
CA VAL A 190 -9.64 8.24 -10.55
C VAL A 190 -8.68 8.15 -11.73
N TRP A 191 -7.89 7.08 -11.71
CA TRP A 191 -7.00 6.66 -12.78
C TRP A 191 -7.30 5.21 -13.16
N VAL A 192 -6.83 4.80 -14.33
CA VAL A 192 -6.93 3.40 -14.80
C VAL A 192 -5.53 2.84 -14.96
N ALA A 193 -5.25 1.68 -14.37
CA ALA A 193 -3.93 1.07 -14.44
C ALA A 193 -3.65 0.54 -15.85
N GLY A 194 -2.61 1.07 -16.49
CA GLY A 194 -1.97 0.40 -17.62
C GLY A 194 -0.95 -0.59 -17.07
N THR A 195 -1.06 -1.87 -17.44
CA THR A 195 -0.17 -2.94 -16.94
C THR A 195 0.33 -3.81 -18.10
N PRO A 196 1.64 -3.85 -18.40
CA PRO A 196 2.19 -4.79 -19.37
C PRO A 196 2.08 -6.23 -18.87
N ARG A 197 1.61 -7.14 -19.72
CA ARG A 197 1.50 -8.58 -19.44
C ARG A 197 2.51 -9.43 -20.22
N PHE A 198 3.17 -8.85 -21.22
CA PHE A 198 4.19 -9.51 -22.04
C PHE A 198 3.66 -10.73 -22.81
N ASP A 199 2.40 -10.65 -23.25
CA ASP A 199 1.71 -11.66 -24.05
C ASP A 199 1.59 -11.27 -25.54
N GLY A 200 2.32 -10.23 -25.96
CA GLY A 200 2.28 -9.69 -27.32
C GLY A 200 1.13 -8.72 -27.58
N GLN A 201 0.20 -8.55 -26.64
CA GLN A 201 -0.97 -7.66 -26.80
C GLN A 201 -0.85 -6.33 -26.06
N ASP A 202 0.27 -6.08 -25.38
CA ASP A 202 0.46 -4.90 -24.53
C ASP A 202 0.18 -3.58 -25.23
N ARG A 203 0.59 -3.41 -26.48
CA ARG A 203 0.31 -2.18 -27.23
C ARG A 203 -1.19 -1.95 -27.41
N ALA A 204 -1.94 -2.99 -27.79
CA ALA A 204 -3.39 -2.89 -27.97
C ALA A 204 -4.10 -2.63 -26.64
N ARG A 205 -3.65 -3.33 -25.58
CA ARG A 205 -4.12 -3.17 -24.20
C ARG A 205 -3.95 -1.74 -23.68
N LEU A 206 -2.72 -1.21 -23.75
CA LEU A 206 -2.42 0.15 -23.27
C LEU A 206 -3.17 1.22 -24.07
N ASN A 207 -3.31 1.06 -25.40
CA ASN A 207 -4.14 1.95 -26.21
C ASN A 207 -5.60 1.96 -25.75
N ARG A 208 -6.17 0.78 -25.48
CA ARG A 208 -7.55 0.64 -25.01
C ARG A 208 -7.75 1.25 -23.62
N VAL A 209 -6.81 1.04 -22.70
CA VAL A 209 -6.86 1.62 -21.36
C VAL A 209 -6.77 3.15 -21.43
N ASP A 210 -5.86 3.70 -22.23
CA ASP A 210 -5.74 5.14 -22.43
C ASP A 210 -7.02 5.76 -23.01
N GLU A 211 -7.61 5.12 -24.02
CA GLU A 211 -8.87 5.56 -24.62
C GLU A 211 -10.03 5.50 -23.63
N LEU A 212 -10.17 4.38 -22.92
CA LEU A 212 -11.20 4.21 -21.89
C LEU A 212 -11.07 5.29 -20.81
N ALA A 213 -9.87 5.50 -20.27
CA ALA A 213 -9.63 6.52 -19.24
C ALA A 213 -10.03 7.92 -19.74
N ARG A 214 -9.61 8.31 -20.94
CA ARG A 214 -9.93 9.62 -21.53
C ARG A 214 -11.42 9.84 -21.72
N ARG A 215 -12.18 8.82 -22.17
CA ARG A 215 -13.64 8.93 -22.35
C ARG A 215 -14.37 9.28 -21.05
N HIS A 216 -13.86 8.80 -19.91
CA HIS A 216 -14.43 9.09 -18.58
C HIS A 216 -13.71 10.25 -17.85
N ARG A 217 -12.94 11.10 -18.56
CA ARG A 217 -12.19 12.22 -17.97
C ARG A 217 -11.23 11.79 -16.85
N CYS A 218 -10.72 10.57 -16.96
CA CYS A 218 -9.68 9.99 -16.11
C CYS A 218 -8.37 9.92 -16.92
N ALA A 219 -7.28 9.49 -16.28
CA ALA A 219 -6.01 9.27 -16.95
C ALA A 219 -5.52 7.83 -16.75
N MET A 220 -4.76 7.32 -17.71
CA MET A 220 -4.03 6.06 -17.53
C MET A 220 -2.80 6.32 -16.64
N ILE A 221 -2.54 5.41 -15.71
CA ILE A 221 -1.36 5.47 -14.83
C ILE A 221 -0.51 4.21 -15.02
N ALA A 222 0.81 4.38 -15.10
CA ALA A 222 1.73 3.29 -15.36
C ALA A 222 1.95 2.45 -14.10
N SER A 223 1.76 1.14 -14.22
CA SER A 223 2.06 0.17 -13.16
C SER A 223 2.56 -1.14 -13.74
N ASN A 224 3.34 -1.87 -12.95
CA ASN A 224 3.73 -3.25 -13.25
C ASN A 224 2.97 -4.27 -12.38
N ASP A 225 1.99 -3.82 -11.57
CA ASP A 225 1.13 -4.66 -10.74
C ASP A 225 1.96 -5.67 -9.92
N VAL A 226 2.87 -5.15 -9.12
CA VAL A 226 4.03 -5.90 -8.61
C VAL A 226 3.61 -6.93 -7.57
N LEU A 227 4.14 -8.16 -7.69
CA LEU A 227 3.97 -9.25 -6.73
C LEU A 227 5.25 -9.60 -5.98
N TYR A 228 6.40 -9.12 -6.42
CA TYR A 228 7.68 -9.43 -5.80
C TYR A 228 8.76 -8.41 -6.13
N HIS A 229 9.83 -8.35 -5.34
CA HIS A 229 10.87 -7.32 -5.52
C HIS A 229 11.86 -7.62 -6.66
N GLN A 230 12.08 -8.89 -7.01
CA GLN A 230 13.04 -9.30 -8.05
C GLN A 230 12.55 -10.54 -8.82
N PRO A 231 13.01 -10.77 -10.06
CA PRO A 231 12.51 -11.86 -10.92
C PRO A 231 12.59 -13.25 -10.28
N ASP A 232 13.67 -13.56 -9.56
CA ASP A 232 13.90 -14.88 -8.96
C ASP A 232 12.87 -15.26 -7.88
N ARG A 233 12.16 -14.25 -7.32
CA ARG A 233 11.06 -14.49 -6.39
C ARG A 233 9.81 -15.07 -7.05
N ARG A 234 9.78 -15.19 -8.39
CA ARG A 234 8.74 -15.94 -9.11
C ARG A 234 8.60 -17.36 -8.55
N MET A 235 9.70 -18.05 -8.23
CA MET A 235 9.62 -19.42 -7.69
C MET A 235 8.82 -19.47 -6.38
N VAL A 236 9.01 -18.49 -5.51
CA VAL A 236 8.24 -18.37 -4.26
C VAL A 236 6.78 -18.03 -4.58
N GLN A 237 6.54 -17.16 -5.55
CA GLN A 237 5.19 -16.82 -6.00
C GLN A 237 4.42 -18.05 -6.50
N ASP A 238 5.06 -18.92 -7.27
CA ASP A 238 4.47 -20.14 -7.81
C ASP A 238 4.13 -21.12 -6.66
N VAL A 239 5.05 -21.29 -5.70
CA VAL A 239 4.82 -22.13 -4.50
C VAL A 239 3.65 -21.62 -3.65
N VAL A 240 3.59 -20.31 -3.35
CA VAL A 240 2.46 -19.78 -2.56
C VAL A 240 1.14 -19.87 -3.32
N THR A 241 1.19 -19.78 -4.65
CA THR A 241 0.01 -20.00 -5.51
C THR A 241 -0.47 -21.44 -5.43
N CYS A 242 0.43 -22.43 -5.50
CA CYS A 242 0.10 -23.84 -5.29
C CYS A 242 -0.55 -24.10 -3.93
N ILE A 243 0.00 -23.53 -2.85
CA ILE A 243 -0.57 -23.66 -1.50
C ILE A 243 -1.98 -23.07 -1.46
N ARG A 244 -2.19 -21.91 -2.08
CA ARG A 244 -3.48 -21.21 -2.11
C ARG A 244 -4.55 -21.98 -2.87
N GLU A 245 -4.20 -22.51 -4.03
CA GLU A 245 -5.13 -23.20 -4.93
C GLU A 245 -5.23 -24.70 -4.64
N HIS A 246 -4.51 -25.20 -3.63
CA HIS A 246 -4.41 -26.63 -3.30
C HIS A 246 -3.92 -27.50 -4.47
N LEU A 247 -2.89 -27.02 -5.18
CA LEU A 247 -2.27 -27.68 -6.33
C LEU A 247 -0.81 -28.04 -6.06
N THR A 248 -0.23 -28.91 -6.89
CA THR A 248 1.22 -29.17 -6.90
C THR A 248 1.88 -28.35 -8.01
N LEU A 249 3.21 -28.25 -8.01
CA LEU A 249 3.94 -27.52 -9.05
C LEU A 249 3.70 -28.15 -10.44
N GLU A 250 3.56 -29.47 -10.49
CA GLU A 250 3.34 -30.25 -11.71
C GLU A 250 1.91 -30.05 -12.26
N SER A 251 0.91 -29.89 -11.39
CA SER A 251 -0.50 -29.80 -11.79
C SER A 251 -1.03 -28.37 -11.97
N ALA A 252 -0.31 -27.36 -11.49
CA ALA A 252 -0.76 -25.97 -11.50
C ALA A 252 -0.99 -25.38 -12.91
N GLY A 253 -0.22 -25.82 -13.92
CA GLY A 253 -0.42 -25.42 -15.32
C GLY A 253 -0.62 -23.91 -15.52
N TRP A 254 -1.79 -23.51 -16.01
CA TRP A 254 -2.15 -22.11 -16.30
C TRP A 254 -2.43 -21.24 -15.07
N GLN A 255 -2.36 -21.79 -13.86
CA GLN A 255 -2.49 -21.00 -12.63
C GLN A 255 -1.24 -20.13 -12.37
N PHE A 256 -0.11 -20.46 -12.98
CA PHE A 256 1.09 -19.63 -12.90
C PHE A 256 1.07 -18.49 -13.90
N ALA A 257 1.72 -17.39 -13.54
CA ALA A 257 2.02 -16.35 -14.51
C ALA A 257 2.92 -16.93 -15.62
N ALA A 258 2.63 -16.57 -16.87
CA ALA A 258 3.41 -17.05 -18.02
C ALA A 258 4.90 -16.63 -17.94
N ASN A 259 5.19 -15.52 -17.26
CA ASN A 259 6.51 -14.91 -17.18
C ASN A 259 6.82 -14.38 -15.76
N ALA A 260 8.08 -13.99 -15.53
CA ALA A 260 8.56 -13.43 -14.26
C ALA A 260 8.45 -11.89 -14.20
N GLU A 261 7.55 -11.29 -14.98
CA GLU A 261 7.59 -9.85 -15.21
C GLU A 261 6.94 -9.03 -14.09
N ARG A 262 6.21 -9.62 -13.14
CA ARG A 262 5.56 -8.89 -12.03
C ARG A 262 6.53 -8.56 -10.88
N HIS A 263 7.80 -8.29 -11.18
CA HIS A 263 8.81 -7.79 -10.25
C HIS A 263 8.90 -6.25 -10.24
N LEU A 264 9.59 -5.63 -9.28
CA LEU A 264 9.90 -4.20 -9.35
C LEU A 264 10.83 -3.90 -10.53
N LYS A 265 10.44 -2.94 -11.37
CA LYS A 265 11.24 -2.49 -12.52
C LYS A 265 11.87 -1.12 -12.28
N PRO A 266 13.11 -0.88 -12.74
CA PRO A 266 13.70 0.44 -12.66
C PRO A 266 12.96 1.45 -13.57
N PRO A 267 13.01 2.75 -13.27
CA PRO A 267 12.26 3.77 -14.01
C PRO A 267 12.53 3.78 -15.53
N ARG A 268 13.77 3.50 -15.93
CA ARG A 268 14.17 3.42 -17.36
C ARG A 268 13.45 2.30 -18.11
N ASP A 269 13.19 1.18 -17.46
CA ASP A 269 12.53 0.04 -18.09
C ASP A 269 11.04 0.33 -18.23
N MET A 270 10.42 0.93 -17.21
CA MET A 270 9.05 1.41 -17.28
C MET A 270 8.87 2.49 -18.36
N ALA A 271 9.82 3.42 -18.49
CA ALA A 271 9.82 4.43 -19.55
C ALA A 271 9.84 3.80 -20.96
N ARG A 272 10.61 2.71 -21.13
CA ARG A 272 10.65 1.95 -22.37
C ARG A 272 9.33 1.21 -22.64
N LEU A 273 8.75 0.56 -21.63
CA LEU A 273 7.49 -0.19 -21.76
C LEU A 273 6.31 0.72 -22.12
N PHE A 274 6.33 1.96 -21.62
CA PHE A 274 5.30 2.97 -21.86
C PHE A 274 5.77 4.02 -22.87
N SER A 275 6.69 3.71 -23.78
CA SER A 275 7.22 4.70 -24.73
C SER A 275 6.15 5.32 -25.64
N ALA A 276 5.06 4.59 -25.91
CA ALA A 276 3.89 5.09 -26.64
C ALA A 276 2.91 5.88 -25.76
N HIS A 277 3.03 5.78 -24.43
CA HIS A 277 2.17 6.45 -23.44
C HIS A 277 2.99 7.10 -22.31
N PRO A 278 3.90 8.05 -22.62
CA PRO A 278 4.79 8.65 -21.63
C PRO A 278 4.02 9.39 -20.52
N ASN A 279 2.82 9.90 -20.83
CA ASN A 279 1.94 10.54 -19.86
C ASN A 279 1.59 9.61 -18.69
N ALA A 280 1.50 8.30 -18.90
CA ALA A 280 1.19 7.35 -17.83
C ALA A 280 2.25 7.34 -16.72
N LEU A 281 3.52 7.63 -17.04
CA LEU A 281 4.57 7.84 -16.02
C LEU A 281 4.42 9.20 -15.32
N ILE A 282 4.08 10.24 -16.07
CA ILE A 282 3.85 11.60 -15.51
C ILE A 282 2.71 11.54 -14.49
N GLU A 283 1.64 10.82 -14.81
CA GLU A 283 0.50 10.61 -13.91
C GLU A 283 0.92 9.96 -12.58
N THR A 284 1.94 9.09 -12.56
CA THR A 284 2.47 8.58 -11.28
C THR A 284 2.97 9.72 -10.37
N GLN A 285 3.59 10.75 -10.94
CA GLN A 285 4.12 11.88 -10.17
C GLN A 285 3.00 12.83 -9.73
N LEU A 286 2.02 13.08 -10.60
CA LEU A 286 0.83 13.87 -10.28
C LEU A 286 -0.02 13.20 -9.19
N PHE A 287 -0.13 11.88 -9.24
CA PHE A 287 -0.84 11.08 -8.24
C PHE A 287 -0.18 11.22 -6.86
N ILE A 288 1.12 10.95 -6.75
CA ILE A 288 1.80 11.00 -5.45
C ILE A 288 1.82 12.42 -4.87
N ALA A 289 1.89 13.46 -5.70
CA ALA A 289 1.88 14.85 -5.25
C ALA A 289 0.61 15.22 -4.45
N ARG A 290 -0.49 14.49 -4.67
CA ARG A 290 -1.78 14.72 -4.00
C ARG A 290 -1.95 13.93 -2.70
N ILE A 291 -1.01 13.03 -2.37
CA ILE A 291 -1.06 12.25 -1.14
C ILE A 291 -0.25 13.00 -0.07
N GLY A 292 -0.94 13.53 0.93
CA GLY A 292 -0.31 14.13 2.11
C GLY A 292 -0.19 13.18 3.29
N PHE A 293 -0.88 12.03 3.29
CA PHE A 293 -0.87 11.07 4.38
C PHE A 293 0.48 10.38 4.55
N SER A 294 0.88 10.20 5.81
CA SER A 294 2.00 9.36 6.26
C SER A 294 1.62 8.71 7.59
N LEU A 295 2.17 7.53 7.88
CA LEU A 295 1.99 6.89 9.21
C LEU A 295 2.56 7.75 10.35
N ASP A 296 3.44 8.71 10.08
CA ASP A 296 3.91 9.71 11.06
C ASP A 296 2.75 10.51 11.70
N GLN A 297 1.63 10.63 10.98
CA GLN A 297 0.45 11.37 11.45
C GLN A 297 -0.38 10.58 12.47
N LEU A 298 -0.14 9.27 12.59
CA LEU A 298 -0.82 8.40 13.56
C LEU A 298 -0.11 8.53 14.90
N LYS A 299 -0.48 9.57 15.66
CA LYS A 299 -0.06 9.72 17.05
C LYS A 299 -0.98 8.92 17.97
N TYR A 300 -0.41 8.43 19.05
CA TYR A 300 -1.14 7.74 20.11
C TYR A 300 -2.21 8.68 20.69
N ASN A 301 -3.47 8.27 20.61
CA ASN A 301 -4.59 8.95 21.27
C ASN A 301 -4.91 8.16 22.53
N TYR A 302 -4.58 8.71 23.70
CA TYR A 302 -5.03 8.13 24.97
C TYR A 302 -6.56 8.33 25.06
N PRO A 303 -7.35 7.31 25.45
CA PRO A 303 -8.77 7.49 25.70
C PRO A 303 -8.95 8.58 26.77
N GLU A 304 -9.90 9.49 26.60
CA GLU A 304 -10.25 10.40 27.69
C GLU A 304 -10.83 9.58 28.84
N GLU A 305 -10.04 9.36 29.89
CA GLU A 305 -10.53 8.86 31.17
C GLU A 305 -11.39 9.97 31.79
N THR A 306 -12.64 10.05 31.35
CA THR A 306 -13.65 10.88 31.98
C THR A 306 -14.13 10.17 33.23
N VAL A 307 -13.40 10.38 34.31
CA VAL A 307 -13.90 10.09 35.65
C VAL A 307 -15.00 11.12 35.86
N GLY A 308 -16.26 10.68 35.95
CA GLY A 308 -17.45 11.54 35.94
C GLY A 308 -17.57 12.56 37.08
N ASN A 309 -16.49 12.80 37.82
CA ASN A 309 -16.33 13.77 38.90
C ASN A 309 -15.63 15.07 38.45
N GLY A 310 -15.22 15.20 37.18
CA GLY A 310 -14.57 16.41 36.65
C GLY A 310 -13.08 16.52 36.98
N GLU A 311 -12.45 15.46 37.51
CA GLU A 311 -11.00 15.39 37.68
C GLU A 311 -10.30 15.24 36.33
N THR A 312 -9.09 15.79 36.21
CA THR A 312 -8.17 15.44 35.11
C THR A 312 -7.58 14.05 35.32
N ALA A 313 -7.13 13.39 34.24
CA ALA A 313 -6.50 12.06 34.32
C ALA A 313 -5.34 12.01 35.33
N GLN A 314 -4.52 13.08 35.41
CA GLN A 314 -3.44 13.19 36.39
C GLN A 314 -3.97 13.26 37.83
N GLN A 315 -5.01 14.06 38.09
CA GLN A 315 -5.60 14.19 39.43
C GLN A 315 -6.22 12.86 39.90
N THR A 316 -6.89 12.15 39.00
CA THR A 316 -7.41 10.81 39.30
C THR A 316 -6.28 9.83 39.56
N LEU A 317 -5.21 9.85 38.76
CA LEU A 317 -4.04 8.99 38.95
C LEU A 317 -3.41 9.22 40.33
N GLU A 318 -3.21 10.47 40.73
CA GLU A 318 -2.69 10.82 42.06
C GLU A 318 -3.61 10.28 43.16
N ARG A 319 -4.91 10.57 43.08
CA ARG A 319 -5.88 10.11 44.09
C ARG A 319 -5.91 8.59 44.22
N LEU A 320 -6.02 7.86 43.11
CA LEU A 320 -6.05 6.39 43.11
C LEU A 320 -4.72 5.80 43.57
N THR A 321 -3.60 6.41 43.22
CA THR A 321 -2.26 6.01 43.69
C THR A 321 -2.17 6.13 45.21
N TRP A 322 -2.61 7.25 45.79
CA TRP A 322 -2.60 7.44 47.24
C TRP A 322 -3.62 6.57 47.98
N GLU A 323 -4.82 6.35 47.42
CA GLU A 323 -5.81 5.40 47.96
C GLU A 323 -5.30 3.96 47.93
N GLY A 324 -4.66 3.55 46.84
CA GLY A 324 -4.02 2.25 46.70
C GLY A 324 -2.86 2.07 47.68
N ALA A 325 -2.06 3.12 47.88
CA ALA A 325 -0.98 3.14 48.86
C ALA A 325 -1.50 2.97 50.30
N ALA A 326 -2.60 3.64 50.66
CA ALA A 326 -3.23 3.50 51.97
C ALA A 326 -3.77 2.07 52.21
N LYS A 327 -4.36 1.44 51.19
CA LYS A 327 -4.82 0.04 51.27
C LYS A 327 -3.66 -0.95 51.38
N ARG A 328 -2.57 -0.72 50.64
CA ARG A 328 -1.42 -1.63 50.59
C ARG A 328 -0.50 -1.51 51.82
N TYR A 329 -0.44 -0.32 52.42
CA TYR A 329 0.40 0.00 53.59
C TYR A 329 -0.44 0.52 54.78
N PRO A 330 -1.26 -0.34 55.42
CA PRO A 330 -2.17 0.08 56.49
C PRO A 330 -1.47 0.55 57.78
N ARG A 331 -0.17 0.26 57.95
CA ARG A 331 0.65 0.75 59.08
C ARG A 331 1.40 2.05 58.75
N GLY A 332 1.10 2.67 57.61
CA GLY A 332 1.79 3.86 57.12
C GLY A 332 2.87 3.54 56.08
N LEU A 333 3.17 4.55 55.27
CA LEU A 333 4.20 4.51 54.23
C LEU A 333 5.57 4.84 54.82
N SER A 334 6.60 4.09 54.43
CA SER A 334 7.99 4.50 54.68
C SER A 334 8.36 5.71 53.83
N ASP A 335 9.28 6.55 54.33
CA ASP A 335 9.74 7.75 53.61
C ASP A 335 10.38 7.44 52.25
N LYS A 336 10.93 6.23 52.08
CA LYS A 336 11.48 5.75 50.81
C LYS A 336 10.38 5.51 49.78
N ILE A 337 9.31 4.83 50.18
CA ILE A 337 8.18 4.51 49.28
C ILE A 337 7.40 5.78 48.95
N ARG A 338 7.18 6.65 49.94
CA ARG A 338 6.52 7.95 49.72
C ARG A 338 7.27 8.80 48.68
N ARG A 339 8.60 8.86 48.75
CA ARG A 339 9.43 9.57 47.76
C ARG A 339 9.37 8.96 46.36
N THR A 340 9.27 7.63 46.27
CA THR A 340 9.16 6.94 44.98
C THR A 340 7.82 7.23 44.31
N LEU A 341 6.71 7.19 45.08
CA LEU A 341 5.38 7.54 44.56
C LEU A 341 5.32 8.97 44.05
N TRP A 342 5.94 9.91 44.75
CA TRP A 342 6.04 11.31 44.31
C TRP A 342 6.90 11.54 43.07
N SER A 343 7.83 10.63 42.75
CA SER A 343 8.69 10.76 41.56
C SER A 343 8.13 10.07 40.32
N GLU A 344 7.22 9.11 40.51
CA GLU A 344 6.57 8.38 39.41
C GLU A 344 5.23 9.01 38.99
N LEU A 345 4.58 9.76 39.88
CA LEU A 345 3.47 10.67 39.59
C LEU A 345 3.99 11.96 38.97
#